data_AF-A0A418NEA0-F1
#
_entry.id   AF-A0A418NEA0-F1
#
_cell.length_a   1.000
_cell.length_b   1.000
_cell.length_c   1.000
_cell.angle_alpha   90.00
_cell.angle_beta   90.00
_cell.angle_gamma   90.00
#
_symmetry.space_group_name_H-M   'P 1'
#
loop_
_entity.id
_entity.type
_entity.pdbx_description
1 polymer ?
#
loop_
_entity_poly.entity_id
_entity_poly.type
_entity_poly.pdbx_seq_one_letter_code
_entity_poly.pdbx_strand_id
1 'polypeptide(L)'
;MTSFQRVLMIGLVAFVSAVAGVFVGQQIVDKPRASETELHAQLHERLDLTAEQRARLEQIEADFTARHHALEQEMRAANVRLAKAMQAEHGYGPEVTLAIDHSHQVMGSLQKETLQHLFAMREVLDPEQAEVFDSIVVKALTADAR
;
A
#
# COMPACT_ATOMS: atom_id res chain seq x y z
N MET A 1 3.93 -17.14 -43.32
CA MET A 1 4.13 -17.01 -41.86
C MET A 1 4.51 -18.38 -41.33
N THR A 2 5.76 -18.55 -40.87
CA THR A 2 6.23 -19.84 -40.35
C THR A 2 5.62 -20.13 -38.98
N SER A 3 5.48 -21.40 -38.62
CA SER A 3 4.95 -21.83 -37.31
C SER A 3 5.60 -21.09 -36.13
N PHE A 4 6.91 -20.85 -36.24
CA PHE A 4 7.71 -20.10 -35.28
C PHE A 4 7.26 -18.64 -35.09
N GLN A 5 6.91 -17.93 -36.17
CA GLN A 5 6.40 -16.55 -36.10
C GLN A 5 5.05 -16.47 -35.39
N ARG A 6 4.19 -17.50 -35.52
CA ARG A 6 2.91 -17.57 -34.81
C ARG A 6 3.10 -17.82 -33.32
N VAL A 7 3.99 -18.74 -32.95
CA VAL A 7 4.30 -19.01 -31.53
C VAL A 7 4.86 -17.76 -30.86
N LEU A 8 5.74 -17.03 -31.55
CA LEU A 8 6.35 -15.81 -31.01
C LEU A 8 5.33 -14.66 -30.86
N MET A 9 4.41 -14.51 -31.82
CA MET A 9 3.30 -13.55 -31.71
C MET A 9 2.33 -13.90 -30.57
N ILE A 10 1.98 -15.17 -30.41
CA ILE A 10 1.09 -15.63 -29.34
C ILE A 10 1.74 -15.40 -27.97
N GLY A 11 3.04 -15.70 -27.84
CA GLY A 11 3.81 -15.42 -26.63
C GLY A 11 3.86 -13.92 -26.30
N LEU A 12 4.06 -13.06 -27.31
CA LEU A 12 4.09 -11.62 -27.13
C LEU A 12 2.72 -11.07 -26.69
N VAL A 13 1.63 -11.54 -27.30
CA VAL A 13 0.26 -11.10 -26.94
C VAL A 13 -0.13 -11.58 -25.55
N ALA A 14 0.24 -12.82 -25.17
CA ALA A 14 0.00 -13.34 -23.83
C ALA A 14 0.80 -12.55 -22.77
N PHE A 15 2.06 -12.22 -23.07
CA PHE A 15 2.92 -11.43 -22.18
C PHE A 15 2.39 -10.00 -22.00
N VAL A 16 2.03 -9.31 -23.08
CA VAL A 16 1.45 -7.96 -23.01
C VAL A 16 0.12 -7.97 -22.26
N SER A 17 -0.72 -9.00 -22.48
CA SER A 17 -1.98 -9.15 -21.76
C SER A 17 -1.77 -9.39 -20.26
N ALA A 18 -0.77 -10.19 -19.88
CA ALA A 18 -0.43 -10.43 -18.48
C ALA A 18 0.10 -9.16 -17.80
N VAL A 19 1.01 -8.42 -18.45
CA VAL A 19 1.55 -7.15 -17.96
C VAL A 19 0.45 -6.10 -17.84
N ALA A 20 -0.42 -5.98 -18.84
CA ALA A 20 -1.57 -5.07 -18.79
C ALA A 20 -2.56 -5.48 -17.68
N GLY A 21 -2.77 -6.77 -17.47
CA GLY A 21 -3.59 -7.30 -16.38
C GLY A 21 -3.04 -6.97 -15.00
N VAL A 22 -1.73 -7.03 -14.80
CA VAL A 22 -1.07 -6.60 -13.55
C VAL A 22 -1.16 -5.09 -13.36
N PHE A 23 -0.97 -4.30 -14.42
CA PHE A 23 -1.04 -2.83 -14.36
C PHE A 23 -2.46 -2.30 -14.09
N VAL A 24 -3.47 -2.90 -14.75
CA VAL A 24 -4.88 -2.59 -14.52
C VAL A 24 -5.33 -3.13 -13.16
N GLY A 25 -4.87 -4.32 -12.78
CA GLY A 25 -5.08 -4.89 -11.44
C GLY A 25 -4.52 -3.99 -10.35
N GLN A 26 -3.31 -3.44 -10.54
CA GLN A 26 -2.71 -2.46 -9.63
C GLN A 26 -3.51 -1.16 -9.58
N GLN A 27 -3.97 -0.58 -10.69
CA GLN A 27 -4.83 0.63 -10.66
C GLN A 27 -6.20 0.41 -10.00
N ILE A 28 -6.72 -0.82 -9.99
CA ILE A 28 -7.97 -1.18 -9.30
C ILE A 28 -7.71 -1.45 -7.80
N VAL A 29 -6.54 -1.98 -7.46
CA VAL A 29 -6.08 -2.29 -6.08
C VAL A 29 -5.50 -1.05 -5.37
N ASP A 30 -4.92 -0.11 -6.13
CA ASP A 30 -4.41 1.22 -5.73
C ASP A 30 -5.53 2.26 -5.64
N LYS A 31 -6.80 1.87 -5.79
CA LYS A 31 -7.84 2.66 -5.14
C LYS A 31 -7.45 2.70 -3.67
N PRO A 32 -7.32 3.89 -3.03
CA PRO A 32 -7.08 3.95 -1.60
C PRO A 32 -8.02 2.95 -0.97
N ARG A 33 -7.47 1.93 -0.30
CA ARG A 33 -8.28 0.80 0.16
C ARG A 33 -9.46 1.45 0.85
N ALA A 34 -10.67 1.19 0.36
CA ALA A 34 -11.87 1.81 0.92
C ALA A 34 -11.84 1.65 2.45
N SER A 35 -11.22 0.58 2.96
CA SER A 35 -10.91 0.36 4.37
C SER A 35 -10.20 1.50 5.10
N GLU A 36 -9.16 2.16 4.58
CA GLU A 36 -8.42 3.19 5.35
C GLU A 36 -9.20 4.51 5.41
N THR A 37 -9.72 4.95 4.26
CA THR A 37 -10.59 6.13 4.21
C THR A 37 -11.95 5.89 4.90
N GLU A 38 -12.51 4.67 4.86
CA GLU A 38 -13.69 4.28 5.64
C GLU A 38 -13.38 4.19 7.13
N LEU A 39 -12.19 3.72 7.53
CA LEU A 39 -11.78 3.71 8.94
C LEU A 39 -11.68 5.15 9.45
N HIS A 40 -11.01 6.04 8.70
CA HIS A 40 -10.88 7.46 9.03
C HIS A 40 -12.24 8.17 9.07
N ALA A 41 -13.13 7.93 8.10
CA ALA A 41 -14.47 8.50 8.09
C ALA A 41 -15.33 7.97 9.25
N GLN A 42 -15.29 6.66 9.53
CA GLN A 42 -16.01 6.07 10.65
C GLN A 42 -15.45 6.54 12.00
N LEU A 43 -14.15 6.76 12.12
CA LEU A 43 -13.52 7.29 13.33
C LEU A 43 -13.98 8.73 13.60
N HIS A 44 -13.98 9.60 12.59
CA HIS A 44 -14.46 10.98 12.75
C HIS A 44 -15.96 11.10 13.01
N GLU A 45 -16.78 10.18 12.47
CA GLU A 45 -18.23 10.16 12.68
C GLU A 45 -18.62 9.57 14.04
N ARG A 46 -17.88 8.57 14.54
CA ARG A 46 -18.20 7.88 15.80
C ARG A 46 -17.50 8.45 17.04
N LEU A 47 -16.43 9.20 16.88
CA LEU A 47 -15.73 9.84 18.00
C LEU A 47 -16.16 11.29 18.10
N ASP A 48 -16.75 11.67 19.23
CA ASP A 48 -17.05 13.07 19.55
C ASP A 48 -15.75 13.80 19.95
N LEU A 49 -14.94 14.10 18.94
CA LEU A 49 -13.62 14.70 19.12
C LEU A 49 -13.74 16.18 19.48
N THR A 50 -13.08 16.57 20.56
CA THR A 50 -12.93 17.97 20.96
C THR A 50 -12.12 18.75 19.90
N ALA A 51 -12.26 20.08 19.89
CA ALA A 51 -11.49 20.93 18.97
C ALA A 51 -9.97 20.77 19.14
N GLU A 52 -9.50 20.56 20.38
CA GLU A 52 -8.08 20.33 20.65
C GLU A 52 -7.61 18.98 20.10
N GLN A 53 -8.39 17.91 20.28
CA GLN A 53 -8.08 16.60 19.72
C GLN A 53 -8.05 16.63 18.19
N ARG A 54 -9.00 17.31 17.55
CA ARG A 54 -9.03 17.49 16.08
C ARG A 54 -7.76 18.17 15.58
N ALA A 55 -7.34 19.27 16.22
CA ALA A 55 -6.13 19.98 15.82
C ALA A 55 -4.86 19.12 15.95
N ARG A 56 -4.76 18.28 16.99
CA ARG A 56 -3.64 17.33 17.15
C ARG A 56 -3.68 16.22 16.10
N LEU A 57 -4.86 15.68 15.82
CA LEU A 57 -5.05 14.64 14.80
C LEU A 57 -4.73 15.16 13.40
N GLU A 58 -5.07 16.41 13.07
CA GLU A 58 -4.71 17.02 11.77
C GLU A 58 -3.19 17.08 11.56
N GLN A 59 -2.41 17.34 12.61
CA GLN A 59 -0.95 17.33 12.54
C GLN A 59 -0.41 15.91 12.31
N ILE A 60 -0.93 14.94 13.06
CA ILE A 60 -0.59 13.52 12.90
C ILE A 60 -0.90 13.04 11.47
N GLU A 61 -2.05 13.43 10.92
CA GLU A 61 -2.48 13.06 9.58
C GLU A 61 -1.60 13.67 8.49
N ALA A 62 -1.23 14.95 8.63
CA ALA A 62 -0.34 15.61 7.68
C ALA A 62 1.04 14.93 7.63
N ASP A 63 1.57 14.57 8.79
CA ASP A 63 2.84 13.87 8.95
C ASP A 63 2.78 12.45 8.35
N PHE A 64 1.72 11.71 8.65
CA PHE A 64 1.48 10.37 8.08
C PHE A 64 1.37 10.44 6.56
N THR A 65 0.52 11.33 6.03
CA THR A 65 0.33 11.50 4.59
C THR A 65 1.66 11.78 3.87
N ALA A 66 2.49 12.66 4.45
CA ALA A 66 3.80 12.98 3.87
C ALA A 66 4.74 11.77 3.83
N ARG A 67 4.85 11.01 4.93
CA ARG A 67 5.71 9.83 5.02
C ARG A 67 5.19 8.66 4.16
N HIS A 68 3.90 8.41 4.20
CA HIS A 68 3.25 7.37 3.40
C HIS A 68 3.47 7.61 1.91
N HIS A 69 3.22 8.84 1.43
CA HIS A 69 3.43 9.19 0.03
C HIS A 69 4.91 9.08 -0.40
N ALA A 70 5.86 9.43 0.47
CA ALA A 70 7.29 9.23 0.18
C ALA A 70 7.64 7.75 0.00
N LEU A 71 7.13 6.87 0.87
CA LEU A 71 7.33 5.42 0.77
C LEU A 71 6.65 4.82 -0.47
N GLU A 72 5.46 5.30 -0.85
CA GLU A 72 4.80 4.90 -2.10
C GLU A 72 5.63 5.27 -3.34
N GLN A 73 6.23 6.47 -3.34
CA GLN A 73 7.12 6.88 -4.42
C GLN A 73 8.38 6.01 -4.47
N GLU A 74 8.93 5.63 -3.31
CA GLU A 74 10.06 4.73 -3.23
C GLU A 74 9.71 3.34 -3.77
N MET A 75 8.50 2.84 -3.49
CA MET A 75 8.00 1.57 -4.03
C MET A 75 7.89 1.61 -5.56
N ARG A 76 7.38 2.72 -6.11
CA ARG A 76 7.35 2.94 -7.58
C ARG A 76 8.76 2.96 -8.16
N ALA A 77 9.71 3.62 -7.50
CA ALA A 77 11.11 3.63 -7.93
C ALA A 77 11.75 2.24 -7.86
N ALA A 78 11.43 1.43 -6.84
CA ALA A 78 11.89 0.05 -6.72
C ALA A 78 11.37 -0.82 -7.88
N ASN A 79 10.10 -0.65 -8.29
CA ASN A 79 9.54 -1.34 -9.47
C ASN A 79 10.28 -0.96 -10.77
N VAL A 80 10.64 0.32 -10.94
CA VAL A 80 11.44 0.77 -12.09
C VAL A 80 12.84 0.13 -12.07
N ARG A 81 13.47 0.02 -10.90
CA ARG A 81 14.78 -0.67 -10.75
C ARG A 81 14.67 -2.14 -11.11
N LEU A 82 13.64 -2.84 -10.60
CA LEU A 82 13.39 -4.24 -10.90
C LEU A 82 13.21 -4.47 -12.41
N ALA A 83 12.41 -3.64 -13.08
CA ALA A 83 12.20 -3.75 -14.52
C ALA A 83 13.52 -3.61 -15.32
N LYS A 84 14.39 -2.66 -14.92
CA LYS A 84 15.72 -2.48 -15.53
C LYS A 84 16.62 -3.69 -15.28
N ALA A 85 16.62 -4.22 -14.06
CA ALA A 85 17.41 -5.41 -13.71
C ALA A 85 16.98 -6.64 -14.51
N MET A 86 15.67 -6.88 -14.63
CA MET A 86 15.12 -7.96 -15.44
C MET A 86 15.51 -7.83 -16.92
N GLN A 87 15.51 -6.61 -17.46
CA GLN A 87 15.93 -6.34 -18.83
C GLN A 87 17.44 -6.55 -19.04
N ALA A 88 18.27 -6.29 -18.02
CA ALA A 88 19.71 -6.49 -18.13
C ALA A 88 20.09 -7.98 -18.00
N GLU A 89 19.56 -8.65 -16.97
CA GLU A 89 19.99 -9.97 -16.56
C GLU A 89 19.25 -11.10 -17.29
N HIS A 90 18.06 -10.84 -17.84
CA HIS A 90 17.21 -11.82 -18.53
C HIS A 90 16.98 -13.12 -17.73
N GLY A 91 17.06 -13.02 -16.40
CA GLY A 91 17.00 -14.12 -15.46
C GLY A 91 17.01 -13.61 -14.02
N TYR A 92 16.91 -14.53 -13.07
CA TYR A 92 16.92 -14.21 -11.64
C TYR A 92 18.37 -14.02 -11.16
N GLY A 93 18.96 -12.89 -11.51
CA GLY A 93 20.34 -12.54 -11.17
C GLY A 93 20.46 -11.68 -9.90
N PRO A 94 21.68 -11.22 -9.58
CA PRO A 94 21.94 -10.44 -8.38
C PRO A 94 21.17 -9.10 -8.35
N GLU A 95 21.05 -8.38 -9.47
CA GLU A 95 20.35 -7.10 -9.50
C GLU A 95 18.84 -7.27 -9.35
N VAL A 96 18.26 -8.33 -9.95
CA VAL A 96 16.85 -8.69 -9.74
C VAL A 96 16.60 -9.03 -8.27
N THR A 97 17.51 -9.79 -7.64
CA THR A 97 17.40 -10.16 -6.22
C THR A 97 17.46 -8.93 -5.31
N LEU A 98 18.43 -8.05 -5.54
CA LEU A 98 18.58 -6.80 -4.78
C LEU A 98 17.36 -5.89 -4.92
N ALA A 99 16.80 -5.77 -6.12
CA ALA A 99 15.61 -4.97 -6.35
C ALA A 99 14.39 -5.53 -5.61
N ILE A 100 14.21 -6.86 -5.59
CA ILE A 100 13.14 -7.52 -4.84
C ILE A 100 13.30 -7.34 -3.33
N ASP A 101 14.51 -7.55 -2.79
CA ASP A 101 14.77 -7.39 -1.36
C ASP A 101 14.50 -5.96 -0.89
N HIS A 102 14.89 -4.98 -1.70
CA HIS A 102 14.57 -3.59 -1.42
C HIS A 102 13.07 -3.31 -1.48
N SER A 103 12.34 -3.85 -2.47
CA SER A 103 10.88 -3.75 -2.51
C SER A 103 10.21 -4.34 -1.26
N HIS A 104 10.72 -5.47 -0.73
CA HIS A 104 10.24 -6.02 0.53
C HIS A 104 10.49 -5.11 1.73
N GLN A 105 11.65 -4.44 1.78
CA GLN A 105 11.96 -3.47 2.84
C GLN A 105 10.99 -2.29 2.81
N VAL A 106 10.76 -1.69 1.63
CA VAL A 106 9.85 -0.55 1.46
C VAL A 106 8.41 -0.96 1.81
N MET A 107 7.98 -2.14 1.37
CA MET A 107 6.67 -2.69 1.73
C MET A 107 6.52 -2.88 3.24
N GLY A 108 7.57 -3.39 3.92
CA GLY A 108 7.59 -3.50 5.37
C GLY A 108 7.55 -2.15 6.08
N SER A 109 8.19 -1.12 5.53
CA SER A 109 8.13 0.24 6.05
C SER A 109 6.74 0.85 5.91
N LEU A 110 6.05 0.65 4.78
CA LEU A 110 4.66 1.09 4.61
C LEU A 110 3.74 0.50 5.69
N GLN A 111 3.83 -0.82 5.92
CA GLN A 111 3.01 -1.48 6.97
C GLN A 111 3.30 -0.93 8.36
N LYS A 112 4.59 -0.68 8.68
CA LYS A 112 4.98 -0.10 9.96
C LYS A 112 4.45 1.32 10.14
N GLU A 113 4.55 2.15 9.10
CA GLU A 113 4.06 3.54 9.13
C GLU A 113 2.55 3.58 9.37
N THR A 114 1.76 2.74 8.69
CA THR A 114 0.30 2.65 8.93
C THR A 114 -0.01 2.22 10.36
N LEU A 115 0.70 1.23 10.92
CA LEU A 115 0.48 0.83 12.32
C LEU A 115 0.88 1.91 13.32
N GLN A 116 1.99 2.59 13.08
CA GLN A 116 2.45 3.70 13.92
C GLN A 116 1.45 4.86 13.89
N HIS A 117 0.86 5.16 12.72
CA HIS A 117 -0.20 6.15 12.58
C HIS A 117 -1.44 5.80 13.40
N LEU A 118 -1.91 4.56 13.35
CA LEU A 118 -3.04 4.10 14.17
C LEU A 118 -2.78 4.29 15.67
N PHE A 119 -1.57 3.96 16.15
CA PHE A 119 -1.22 4.17 17.55
C PHE A 119 -1.12 5.66 17.91
N ALA A 120 -0.55 6.49 17.04
CA ALA A 120 -0.48 7.94 17.26
C ALA A 120 -1.88 8.58 17.35
N MET A 121 -2.82 8.16 16.51
CA MET A 121 -4.22 8.60 16.63
C MET A 121 -4.84 8.17 17.95
N ARG A 122 -4.62 6.91 18.37
CA ARG A 122 -5.14 6.36 19.63
C ARG A 122 -4.62 7.11 20.87
N GLU A 123 -3.39 7.63 20.85
CA GLU A 123 -2.80 8.39 21.95
C GLU A 123 -3.48 9.75 22.20
N VAL A 124 -4.20 10.30 21.23
CA VAL A 124 -4.93 11.58 21.36
C VAL A 124 -6.29 11.41 22.04
N LEU A 125 -6.81 10.18 22.05
CA LEU A 125 -8.16 9.86 22.50
C LEU A 125 -8.23 9.73 24.02
N ASP A 126 -9.39 10.09 24.59
CA ASP A 126 -9.70 9.74 25.97
C ASP A 126 -10.01 8.23 26.12
N PRO A 127 -10.12 7.68 27.34
CA PRO A 127 -10.35 6.26 27.53
C PRO A 127 -11.61 5.71 26.84
N GLU A 128 -12.72 6.46 26.82
CA GLU A 128 -13.98 6.01 26.23
C GLU A 128 -13.90 6.01 24.70
N GLN A 129 -13.31 7.06 24.13
CA GLN A 129 -13.02 7.16 22.70
C GLN A 129 -12.04 6.06 22.25
N ALA A 130 -11.03 5.74 23.05
CA ALA A 130 -10.04 4.72 22.75
C ALA A 130 -10.66 3.31 22.68
N GLU A 131 -11.65 3.00 23.52
CA GLU A 131 -12.39 1.72 23.45
C GLU A 131 -13.15 1.58 22.12
N VAL A 132 -13.81 2.66 21.67
CA VAL A 132 -14.50 2.69 20.38
C VAL A 132 -13.50 2.52 19.24
N PHE A 133 -12.39 3.27 19.26
CA PHE A 133 -11.31 3.17 18.29
C PHE A 133 -10.76 1.73 18.18
N ASP A 134 -10.40 1.13 19.32
CA ASP A 134 -9.82 -0.21 19.38
C ASP A 134 -10.78 -1.26 18.79
N SER A 135 -12.08 -1.13 19.07
CA SER A 135 -13.10 -2.03 18.53
C SER A 135 -13.20 -1.97 17.00
N ILE A 136 -13.08 -0.77 16.43
CA ILE A 136 -13.13 -0.52 14.98
C ILE A 136 -11.87 -1.11 14.32
N VAL A 137 -10.69 -0.83 14.89
CA VAL A 137 -9.41 -1.35 14.38
C VAL A 137 -9.36 -2.87 14.41
N VAL A 138 -9.73 -3.51 15.54
CA VAL A 138 -9.77 -4.98 15.63
C VAL A 138 -10.71 -5.57 14.60
N LYS A 139 -11.90 -4.97 14.41
CA LYS A 139 -12.86 -5.43 13.40
C LYS A 139 -12.30 -5.31 11.99
N ALA A 140 -11.64 -4.21 11.67
CA ALA A 140 -11.03 -3.99 10.35
C ALA A 140 -9.90 -5.00 10.08
N LEU A 141 -9.03 -5.26 11.07
CA LEU A 141 -7.92 -6.21 10.94
C LEU A 141 -8.36 -7.68 10.91
N THR A 142 -9.56 -8.00 11.42
CA THR A 142 -10.08 -9.38 11.47
C THR A 142 -11.19 -9.66 10.44
N ALA A 143 -11.54 -8.69 9.60
CA ALA A 143 -12.64 -8.81 8.63
C ALA A 143 -12.43 -9.94 7.61
N ASP A 144 -11.19 -10.17 7.17
CA ASP A 144 -10.82 -11.22 6.20
C ASP A 144 -10.57 -12.60 6.85
N ALA A 145 -10.63 -12.71 8.18
CA ALA A 145 -10.42 -13.96 8.92
C ALA A 145 -11.72 -14.77 9.13
N ARG A 146 -12.82 -14.38 8.47
CA ARG A 146 -14.14 -15.03 8.54
C ARG A 146 -14.46 -15.85 7.31
#